data_AF-A0A965IIV5-F1
#
_entry.id   AF-A0A965IIV5-F1
#
_cell.length_a   1.000
_cell.length_b   1.000
_cell.length_c   1.000
_cell.angle_alpha   90.00
_cell.angle_beta   90.00
_cell.angle_gamma   90.00
#
_symmetry.space_group_name_H-M   'P 1'
#
loop_
_entity.id
_entity.type
_entity.pdbx_description
1 polymer ?
#
loop_
_entity_poly.entity_id
_entity_poly.type
_entity_poly.pdbx_seq_one_letter_code
_entity_poly.pdbx_strand_id
1 'polypeptide(L)'
;MSLDWTTNRCDPPLPKDDEDRHARDMLVWSALAVDLGEITKKNVDEWVWRLWYQRKLTEAIYIPDETTPAEVRQMVERWVGLGTNVLTLTRKQWVKKVTEIMMNRNTREVADAISDAQ
;
A
#
# COMPACT_ATOMS: atom_id res chain seq x y z
N MET A 1 -15.93 -5.58 7.60
CA MET A 1 -16.06 -4.60 6.51
C MET A 1 -15.57 -5.27 5.23
N SER A 2 -16.33 -5.19 4.14
CA SER A 2 -15.86 -5.59 2.81
C SER A 2 -14.97 -4.50 2.22
N LEU A 3 -14.00 -4.88 1.39
CA LEU A 3 -13.24 -3.95 0.57
C LEU A 3 -13.98 -3.77 -0.75
N ASP A 4 -14.54 -2.58 -0.96
CA ASP A 4 -15.22 -2.23 -2.20
C ASP A 4 -14.28 -1.37 -3.04
N TRP A 5 -14.27 -1.57 -4.36
CA TRP A 5 -13.40 -0.83 -5.28
C TRP A 5 -14.04 -0.61 -6.66
N THR A 6 -13.53 0.38 -7.40
CA THR A 6 -13.96 0.70 -8.76
C THR A 6 -12.80 1.20 -9.62
N THR A 7 -12.85 0.87 -10.90
CA THR A 7 -11.92 1.34 -11.94
C THR A 7 -12.64 2.09 -13.06
N ASN A 8 -13.92 2.47 -12.87
CA ASN A 8 -14.72 3.14 -13.91
C ASN A 8 -14.15 4.50 -14.34
N ARG A 9 -13.27 5.10 -13.54
CA ARG A 9 -12.57 6.35 -13.85
C ARG A 9 -11.16 6.14 -14.40
N CYS A 10 -10.70 4.88 -14.52
CA CYS A 10 -9.42 4.53 -15.14
C CYS A 10 -9.56 4.47 -16.67
N ASP A 11 -8.44 4.66 -17.36
CA ASP A 11 -8.37 4.61 -18.83
C ASP A 11 -7.24 3.67 -19.29
N PRO A 12 -7.55 2.47 -19.84
CA PRO A 12 -8.87 1.85 -19.87
C PRO A 12 -9.33 1.37 -18.48
N PRO A 13 -10.65 1.21 -18.25
CA PRO A 13 -11.22 0.82 -16.95
C PRO A 13 -11.01 -0.65 -16.60
N LEU A 14 -10.76 -1.50 -17.60
CA LEU A 14 -10.53 -2.93 -17.44
C LEU A 14 -9.04 -3.25 -17.68
N PRO A 15 -8.51 -4.32 -17.04
CA PRO A 15 -7.19 -4.80 -17.35
C PRO A 15 -7.06 -5.21 -18.81
N LYS A 16 -5.92 -4.90 -19.42
CA LYS A 16 -5.61 -5.31 -20.81
C LYS A 16 -5.10 -6.76 -20.89
N ASP A 17 -4.49 -7.26 -19.83
CA ASP A 17 -3.91 -8.59 -19.72
C ASP A 17 -3.86 -9.06 -18.24
N ASP A 18 -3.28 -10.24 -18.01
CA ASP A 18 -3.17 -10.85 -16.67
C ASP A 18 -2.23 -10.09 -15.74
N GLU A 19 -1.19 -9.47 -16.28
CA GLU A 19 -0.21 -8.69 -15.53
C GLU A 19 -0.84 -7.37 -15.05
N ASP A 20 -1.56 -6.67 -15.93
CA ASP A 20 -2.31 -5.46 -15.61
C ASP A 20 -3.42 -5.75 -14.59
N ARG A 21 -4.04 -6.94 -14.66
CA ARG A 21 -5.01 -7.41 -13.65
C ARG A 21 -4.34 -7.61 -12.30
N HIS A 22 -3.18 -8.27 -12.28
CA HIS A 22 -2.42 -8.49 -11.06
C HIS A 22 -1.99 -7.16 -10.42
N ALA A 23 -1.50 -6.21 -11.22
CA ALA A 23 -1.13 -4.88 -10.77
C ALA A 23 -2.32 -4.13 -10.15
N ARG A 24 -3.50 -4.17 -10.78
CA ARG A 24 -4.74 -3.62 -10.22
C ARG A 24 -5.06 -4.22 -8.87
N ASP A 25 -5.08 -5.55 -8.78
CA ASP A 25 -5.47 -6.25 -7.55
C ASP A 25 -4.47 -5.96 -6.43
N MET A 26 -3.18 -5.91 -6.74
CA MET A 26 -2.14 -5.47 -5.80
C MET A 26 -2.38 -4.05 -5.29
N LEU A 27 -2.75 -3.10 -6.16
CA LEU A 27 -3.06 -1.73 -5.76
C LEU A 27 -4.32 -1.63 -4.90
N VAL A 28 -5.37 -2.41 -5.21
CA VAL A 28 -6.59 -2.50 -4.41
C VAL A 28 -6.26 -2.95 -2.99
N TRP A 29 -5.48 -4.01 -2.82
CA TRP A 29 -5.07 -4.49 -1.51
C TRP A 29 -4.10 -3.53 -0.82
N SER A 30 -3.19 -2.92 -1.57
CA SER A 30 -2.22 -1.96 -1.05
C SER A 30 -2.87 -0.71 -0.49
N ALA A 31 -4.07 -0.33 -0.97
CA ALA A 31 -4.84 0.78 -0.41
C ALA A 31 -5.01 0.67 1.12
N LEU A 32 -5.22 -0.55 1.64
CA LEU A 32 -5.33 -0.82 3.09
C LEU A 32 -4.03 -0.56 3.85
N ALA A 33 -2.89 -0.89 3.23
CA ALA A 33 -1.58 -0.73 3.84
C ALA A 33 -1.11 0.73 3.79
N VAL A 34 -1.41 1.44 2.70
CA VAL A 34 -0.98 2.82 2.51
C VAL A 34 -2.02 3.86 2.97
N ASP A 35 -3.22 3.44 3.40
CA ASP A 35 -4.36 4.30 3.77
C ASP A 35 -4.59 5.45 2.78
N LEU A 36 -4.72 5.09 1.50
CA LEU A 36 -5.11 5.97 0.40
C LEU A 36 -6.28 5.32 -0.35
N GLY A 37 -7.45 5.96 -0.30
CA GLY A 37 -8.67 5.43 -0.91
C GLY A 37 -8.79 5.67 -2.42
N GLU A 38 -7.95 6.51 -3.02
CA GLU A 38 -8.02 6.83 -4.44
C GLU A 38 -6.63 7.08 -5.03
N ILE A 39 -6.42 6.61 -6.26
CA ILE A 39 -5.28 7.00 -7.08
C ILE A 39 -5.71 8.16 -7.99
N THR A 40 -5.09 9.31 -7.82
CA THR A 40 -5.32 10.52 -8.62
C THR A 40 -3.99 11.03 -9.15
N LYS A 41 -4.01 11.84 -10.21
CA LYS A 41 -2.78 12.49 -10.72
C LYS A 41 -2.03 13.29 -9.65
N LYS A 42 -2.72 13.78 -8.62
CA LYS A 42 -2.16 14.63 -7.56
C LYS A 42 -1.46 13.85 -6.45
N ASN A 43 -1.72 12.54 -6.31
CA ASN A 43 -1.19 11.74 -5.21
C ASN A 43 -0.44 10.49 -5.67
N VAL A 44 -0.12 10.34 -6.96
CA VAL A 44 0.74 9.27 -7.48
C VAL A 44 2.04 9.18 -6.69
N ASP A 45 2.72 10.30 -6.48
CA ASP A 45 4.01 10.30 -5.78
C ASP A 45 3.87 9.93 -4.30
N GLU A 46 2.72 10.24 -3.67
CA GLU A 46 2.41 9.81 -2.30
C GLU A 46 2.19 8.29 -2.24
N TRP A 47 1.49 7.73 -3.22
CA TRP A 47 1.31 6.28 -3.37
C TRP A 47 2.66 5.57 -3.47
N VAL A 48 3.51 6.01 -4.41
CA VAL A 48 4.85 5.43 -4.62
C VAL A 48 5.67 5.53 -3.34
N TRP A 49 5.65 6.70 -2.68
CA TRP A 49 6.40 6.90 -1.45
C TRP A 49 5.93 5.96 -0.33
N ARG A 50 4.62 5.80 -0.10
CA ARG A 50 4.10 4.92 0.95
C ARG A 50 4.33 3.44 0.64
N LEU A 51 4.14 3.01 -0.61
CA LEU A 51 4.47 1.64 -1.05
C LEU A 51 5.94 1.32 -0.80
N TRP A 52 6.83 2.25 -1.16
CA TRP A 52 8.26 2.08 -0.98
C TRP A 52 8.68 2.12 0.49
N TYR A 53 8.07 3.00 1.28
CA TYR A 53 8.29 3.07 2.72
C TYR A 53 7.82 1.78 3.41
N GLN A 54 6.65 1.26 3.04
CA GLN A 54 6.11 0.02 3.57
C GLN A 54 7.01 -1.18 3.24
N ARG A 55 7.56 -1.26 2.01
CA ARG A 55 8.57 -2.26 1.60
C ARG A 55 9.79 -2.27 2.53
N LYS A 56 10.18 -1.11 3.07
CA LYS A 56 11.34 -0.99 3.99
C LYS A 56 11.00 -1.29 5.43
N LEU A 57 9.74 -1.12 5.84
CA LEU A 57 9.31 -1.35 7.22
C LEU A 57 8.77 -2.76 7.47
N THR A 58 8.12 -3.37 6.48
CA THR A 58 7.35 -4.60 6.67
C THR A 58 7.31 -5.42 5.39
N GLU A 59 6.99 -6.71 5.53
CA GLU A 59 6.67 -7.59 4.40
C GLU A 59 5.20 -7.51 3.96
N ALA A 60 4.44 -6.50 4.42
CA ALA A 60 3.00 -6.40 4.13
C ALA A 60 2.69 -6.10 2.66
N ILE A 61 3.66 -5.58 1.90
CA ILE A 61 3.56 -5.34 0.47
C ILE A 61 4.77 -5.97 -0.19
N TYR A 62 4.54 -6.94 -1.06
CA TYR A 62 5.58 -7.51 -1.89
C TYR A 62 5.81 -6.63 -3.11
N ILE A 63 7.03 -6.12 -3.25
CA ILE A 63 7.53 -5.46 -4.45
C ILE A 63 8.84 -6.19 -4.78
N PRO A 64 8.97 -6.80 -5.98
CA PRO A 64 10.18 -7.53 -6.36
C PRO A 64 11.44 -6.68 -6.17
N ASP A 65 12.56 -7.34 -5.89
CA ASP A 65 13.75 -6.62 -5.45
C ASP A 65 14.36 -5.74 -6.53
N GLU A 66 14.27 -6.22 -7.76
CA GLU A 66 14.64 -5.60 -9.02
C GLU A 66 13.74 -4.44 -9.43
N THR A 67 12.51 -4.36 -8.90
CA THR A 67 11.59 -3.27 -9.23
C THR A 67 12.10 -1.96 -8.65
N THR A 68 12.09 -0.91 -9.46
CA THR A 68 12.52 0.46 -9.13
C THR A 68 11.32 1.36 -8.74
N PRO A 69 11.55 2.49 -8.04
CA PRO A 69 10.48 3.44 -7.76
C PRO A 69 9.81 4.00 -9.02
N ALA A 70 10.55 4.12 -10.13
CA ALA A 70 10.02 4.59 -11.40
C ALA A 70 9.04 3.59 -12.03
N GLU A 71 9.33 2.30 -11.95
CA GLU A 71 8.41 1.24 -12.42
C GLU A 71 7.17 1.17 -11.54
N VAL A 72 7.31 1.28 -10.20
CA VAL A 72 6.15 1.39 -9.30
C VAL A 72 5.30 2.60 -9.65
N ARG A 73 5.93 3.74 -9.97
CA ARG A 73 5.22 4.95 -10.39
C ARG A 73 4.42 4.74 -11.67
N GLN A 74 5.00 4.10 -12.69
CA GLN A 74 4.29 3.78 -13.93
C GLN A 74 3.09 2.86 -13.68
N MET A 75 3.25 1.86 -12.83
CA MET A 75 2.16 0.95 -12.40
C MET A 75 1.04 1.71 -11.68
N VAL A 76 1.37 2.61 -10.75
CA VAL A 76 0.38 3.45 -10.05
C VAL A 76 -0.32 4.41 -11.04
N GLU A 77 0.44 5.06 -11.93
CA GLU A 77 -0.11 6.00 -12.92
C GLU A 77 -1.10 5.36 -13.87
N ARG A 78 -0.83 4.13 -14.31
CA ARG A 78 -1.72 3.33 -15.15
C ARG A 78 -3.12 3.19 -14.55
N TRP A 79 -3.22 3.18 -13.22
CA TRP A 79 -4.46 3.00 -12.48
C TRP A 79 -4.98 4.28 -11.83
N VAL A 80 -4.56 5.46 -12.29
CA VAL A 80 -5.22 6.73 -11.94
C VAL A 80 -6.72 6.62 -12.24
N GLY A 81 -7.55 6.97 -11.25
CA GLY A 81 -9.00 6.78 -11.25
C GLY A 81 -9.50 5.61 -10.39
N LEU A 82 -8.59 4.70 -10.00
CA LEU A 82 -8.92 3.58 -9.10
C LEU A 82 -9.32 4.14 -7.74
N GLY A 83 -10.50 3.74 -7.26
CA GLY A 83 -11.02 4.11 -5.95
C GLY A 83 -11.39 2.87 -5.12
N THR A 84 -11.25 2.99 -3.81
CA THR A 84 -11.67 2.01 -2.81
C THR A 84 -12.46 2.69 -1.69
N ASN A 85 -13.10 1.91 -0.83
CA ASN A 85 -13.75 2.42 0.38
C ASN A 85 -12.78 2.66 1.56
N VAL A 86 -11.45 2.65 1.31
CA VAL A 86 -10.44 2.90 2.34
C VAL A 86 -10.38 4.39 2.69
N LEU A 87 -10.34 4.69 4.00
CA LEU A 87 -10.18 6.05 4.48
C LEU A 87 -8.78 6.58 4.15
N THR A 88 -8.72 7.71 3.46
CA THR A 88 -7.46 8.40 3.19
C THR A 88 -6.93 9.09 4.45
N LEU A 89 -5.70 8.75 4.85
CA LEU A 89 -4.97 9.45 5.90
C LEU A 89 -3.94 10.43 5.32
N THR A 90 -3.72 11.55 6.01
CA THR A 90 -2.57 12.41 5.73
C THR A 90 -1.26 11.66 6.00
N ARG A 91 -0.15 12.06 5.34
CA ARG A 91 1.16 11.41 5.54
C ARG A 91 1.55 11.35 7.02
N LYS A 92 1.33 12.44 7.77
CA LYS A 92 1.64 12.50 9.21
C LYS A 92 0.81 11.49 10.02
N GLN A 93 -0.49 11.40 9.76
CA GLN A 93 -1.36 10.43 10.45
C GLN A 93 -0.95 8.99 10.11
N TRP A 94 -0.68 8.73 8.84
CA TRP A 94 -0.24 7.42 8.37
C TRP A 94 1.09 6.99 8.98
N VAL A 95 2.13 7.84 8.90
CA VAL A 95 3.45 7.58 9.51
C VAL A 95 3.32 7.29 11.00
N LYS A 96 2.52 8.09 11.73
CA LYS A 96 2.27 7.84 13.16
C LYS A 96 1.68 6.44 13.38
N LYS A 97 0.62 6.10 12.64
CA LYS A 97 -0.06 4.78 12.73
C LYS A 97 0.92 3.63 12.47
N VAL A 98 1.68 3.67 11.37
CA VAL A 98 2.59 2.56 11.02
C VAL A 98 3.74 2.42 12.02
N THR A 99 4.28 3.52 12.53
CA THR A 99 5.32 3.51 13.57
C THR A 99 4.78 2.92 14.87
N GLU A 100 3.57 3.30 15.30
CA GLU A 100 2.94 2.74 16.50
C GLU A 100 2.72 1.22 16.37
N ILE A 101 2.30 0.73 15.20
CA ILE A 101 2.17 -0.71 14.93
C ILE A 101 3.52 -1.40 15.10
N MET A 102 4.59 -0.85 14.52
CA MET A 102 5.92 -1.42 14.60
C MET A 102 6.47 -1.44 16.04
N MET A 103 6.31 -0.34 16.77
CA MET A 103 6.71 -0.26 18.18
C MET A 103 5.99 -1.32 19.02
N ASN A 104 4.67 -1.48 18.84
CA ASN A 104 3.89 -2.46 19.58
C ASN A 104 4.29 -3.91 19.26
N ARG A 105 4.65 -4.21 18.00
CA ARG A 105 5.18 -5.53 17.62
C ARG A 105 6.48 -5.82 18.35
N ASN A 106 7.43 -4.89 18.29
CA ASN A 106 8.72 -5.02 18.95
C ASN A 106 8.58 -5.16 20.48
N THR A 107 7.69 -4.39 21.11
CA THR A 107 7.44 -4.51 22.55
C THR A 107 6.94 -5.90 22.95
N ARG A 108 6.05 -6.51 22.15
CA ARG A 108 5.53 -7.86 22.42
C ARG A 108 6.61 -8.91 22.24
N GLU A 109 7.34 -8.87 21.13
CA GLU A 109 8.41 -9.83 20.84
C GLU A 109 9.49 -9.83 21.94
N VAL A 110 9.88 -8.64 22.41
CA VAL A 110 10.83 -8.52 23.54
C VAL A 110 10.25 -9.08 24.84
N ALA A 111 8.97 -8.82 25.14
CA ALA A 111 8.33 -9.32 26.35
C ALA A 111 8.23 -10.86 26.34
N ASP A 112 7.83 -11.44 25.21
CA ASP A 112 7.72 -12.88 25.02
C ASP A 112 9.10 -13.55 25.17
N ALA A 113 10.13 -13.01 24.52
CA ALA A 113 11.51 -13.52 24.62
C ALA A 113 12.10 -13.48 26.04
N ILE A 114 11.75 -12.45 26.84
CA ILE A 114 12.16 -12.37 28.25
C ILE A 114 11.42 -13.41 29.09
N SER A 115 10.12 -13.61 28.84
CA SER A 115 9.32 -14.60 29.57
C SER A 115 9.79 -16.02 29.32
N ASP A 116 10.17 -16.36 28.09
CA ASP A 116 10.65 -17.71 27.72
C ASP A 116 12.02 -18.04 28.32
N ALA A 117 12.78 -17.02 28.75
CA ALA A 117 14.11 -17.18 29.34
C ALA A 117 14.09 -17.34 30.88
N GLN A 118 12.93 -17.24 31.52
CA GLN A 118 12.73 -17.35 32.99
C GLN A 118 12.12 -18.70 33.37
#